data_AF-A0AAU9EP02-F1
#
_entry.id   AF-A0AAU9EP02-F1
#
_cell.length_a   1.000
_cell.length_b   1.000
_cell.length_c   1.000
_cell.angle_alpha   90.00
_cell.angle_beta   90.00
_cell.angle_gamma   90.00
#
_symmetry.space_group_name_H-M   'P 1'
#
loop_
_entity.id
_entity.type
_entity.pdbx_description
1 polymer ?
#
loop_
_entity_poly.entity_id
_entity_poly.type
_entity_poly.pdbx_seq_one_letter_code
_entity_poly.pdbx_strand_id
1 'polypeptide(L)' 'MNQTRTLQDARQRYIRKVLAHTKGDLEQASRILGITPAALSNLLRQSETPPSGEGKRSLSEPKQGWKHEKET' A
#
# COMPACT_ATOMS: atom_id res chain seq x y z
N MET A 1 -18.34 15.84 -18.26
CA MET A 1 -17.05 16.01 -17.56
C MET A 1 -16.49 14.62 -17.26
N ASN A 2 -15.49 14.15 -18.02
CA ASN A 2 -14.87 12.85 -17.77
C ASN A 2 -13.90 12.99 -16.59
N GLN A 3 -14.33 12.59 -15.39
CA GLN A 3 -13.44 12.50 -14.24
C GLN A 3 -12.36 11.45 -14.56
N THR A 4 -11.11 11.88 -14.71
CA THR A 4 -9.95 11.00 -14.81
C THR A 4 -9.85 10.21 -13.52
N ARG A 5 -10.50 9.04 -13.44
CA ARG A 5 -10.40 8.16 -12.27
C ARG A 5 -8.96 7.65 -12.21
N THR A 6 -8.26 8.04 -11.16
CA THR A 6 -6.90 7.57 -10.94
C THR A 6 -6.91 6.07 -10.69
N LEU A 7 -5.81 5.39 -11.02
CA LEU A 7 -5.63 3.97 -10.71
C LEU A 7 -5.85 3.69 -9.20
N GLN A 8 -5.47 4.65 -8.35
CA GLN A 8 -5.68 4.57 -6.91
C GLN A 8 -7.17 4.57 -6.53
N ASP A 9 -8.02 5.40 -7.15
CA ASP A 9 -9.47 5.41 -6.92
C ASP A 9 -10.11 4.08 -7.35
N ALA A 10 -9.71 3.57 -8.53
CA ALA A 10 -10.19 2.28 -9.03
C ALA A 10 -9.82 1.14 -8.07
N ARG A 11 -8.58 1.14 -7.57
CA ARG A 11 -8.09 0.16 -6.58
C ARG A 11 -8.86 0.24 -5.27
N GLN A 12 -9.09 1.43 -4.71
CA GLN A 12 -9.85 1.59 -3.47
C GLN A 12 -11.29 1.10 -3.62
N ARG A 13 -11.96 1.42 -4.73
CA ARG A 13 -13.31 0.90 -5.00
C ARG A 13 -13.34 -0.62 -5.08
N TYR A 14 -12.34 -1.23 -5.72
CA TYR A 14 -12.26 -2.68 -5.80
C TYR A 14 -12.06 -3.32 -4.42
N ILE A 15 -11.16 -2.78 -3.60
CA ILE A 15 -10.96 -3.24 -2.21
C ILE A 15 -12.27 -3.17 -1.41
N ARG A 16 -13.00 -2.05 -1.50
CA ARG A 16 -14.30 -1.89 -0.81
C ARG A 16 -15.34 -2.92 -1.27
N LYS A 17 -15.41 -3.21 -2.58
CA LYS A 17 -16.31 -4.23 -3.12
C LYS A 17 -15.97 -5.62 -2.59
N VAL A 18 -14.68 -5.98 -2.56
CA VAL A 18 -14.24 -7.27 -2.05
C VAL A 18 -14.56 -7.40 -0.56
N LEU A 19 -14.29 -6.36 0.24
CA LEU A 19 -14.63 -6.37 1.67
C LEU A 19 -16.12 -6.50 1.93
N ALA A 20 -16.97 -5.81 1.14
CA ALA A 20 -18.42 -5.97 1.24
C ALA A 20 -18.85 -7.40 0.88
N HIS A 21 -18.23 -8.00 -0.15
CA HIS A 21 -18.51 -9.37 -0.56
C HIS A 21 -18.10 -10.41 0.49
N THR A 22 -16.96 -10.20 1.17
CA THR A 22 -16.48 -11.09 2.24
C THR A 22 -17.01 -10.74 3.63
N LYS A 23 -17.96 -9.80 3.73
CA LYS A 23 -18.54 -9.33 5.01
C LYS A 23 -17.47 -8.81 5.99
N GLY A 24 -16.39 -8.24 5.49
CA GLY A 24 -15.28 -7.73 6.29
C GLY A 24 -14.24 -8.78 6.70
N ASP A 25 -14.37 -10.04 6.26
CA ASP A 25 -13.35 -11.05 6.50
C ASP A 25 -12.05 -10.72 5.73
N LEU A 26 -11.00 -10.38 6.49
CA LEU A 26 -9.73 -9.92 5.94
C LEU A 26 -8.94 -11.04 5.28
N GLU A 27 -9.05 -12.27 5.77
CA GLU A 27 -8.35 -13.41 5.18
C GLU A 27 -8.89 -13.72 3.79
N GLN A 28 -10.20 -13.89 3.65
CA GLN A 28 -10.88 -14.12 2.38
C GLN A 28 -10.70 -12.92 1.43
N ALA A 29 -10.81 -11.69 1.93
CA ALA A 29 -10.59 -10.50 1.11
C ALA A 29 -9.16 -10.45 0.57
N SER A 30 -8.17 -10.77 1.40
CA SER A 30 -6.76 -10.76 1.00
C SER A 30 -6.47 -11.82 -0.08
N ARG A 31 -7.09 -13.00 0.02
CA ARG A 31 -6.99 -14.07 -0.99
C ARG A 31 -7.56 -13.63 -2.34
N ILE A 32 -8.74 -12.98 -2.35
CA ILE A 32 -9.37 -12.47 -3.58
C ILE A 32 -8.54 -11.33 -4.20
N LEU A 33 -7.94 -10.48 -3.37
CA LEU A 33 -7.11 -9.35 -3.82
C LEU A 33 -5.68 -9.76 -4.21
N GLY A 34 -5.27 -11.00 -3.93
CA GLY A 34 -3.91 -11.49 -4.21
C GLY A 34 -2.83 -10.81 -3.35
N ILE A 35 -3.17 -10.37 -2.13
CA ILE A 35 -2.24 -9.73 -1.19
C ILE A 35 -2.30 -10.41 0.17
N THR A 36 -1.37 -10.09 1.07
CA THR A 36 -1.41 -10.61 2.45
C THR A 36 -2.44 -9.85 3.31
N PRO A 37 -3.02 -10.47 4.35
CA PRO A 37 -3.90 -9.80 5.30
C PRO A 37 -3.24 -8.56 5.95
N ALA A 38 -1.94 -8.65 6.25
CA ALA A 38 -1.16 -7.54 6.80
C ALA A 38 -1.07 -6.35 5.81
N ALA A 39 -0.87 -6.63 4.51
CA ALA A 39 -0.86 -5.59 3.48
C ALA A 39 -2.24 -4.96 3.31
N LEU A 40 -3.32 -5.75 3.36
CA LEU A 40 -4.70 -5.26 3.31
C LEU A 40 -5.01 -4.35 4.52
N SER A 41 -4.63 -4.75 5.73
CA SER A 41 -4.77 -3.95 6.94
C SER A 41 -4.01 -2.62 6.86
N ASN A 42 -2.78 -2.64 6.36
CA ASN A 42 -1.99 -1.43 6.13
C ASN A 42 -2.66 -0.48 5.12
N LEU A 43 -3.23 -1.01 4.03
CA LEU A 43 -3.96 -0.21 3.04
C LEU A 43 -5.23 0.42 3.63
N LEU A 44 -5.95 -0.30 4.48
CA LEU A 44 -7.13 0.21 5.15
C LEU A 44 -6.78 1.35 6.11
N ARG A 45 -5.76 1.16 6.95
CA ARG A 45 -5.26 2.19 7.86
C ARG A 45 -4.82 3.47 7.12
N GLN A 46 -4.17 3.31 5.97
CA GLN A 46 -3.78 4.45 5.12
C GLN A 46 -4.97 5.16 4.47
N SER A 47 -6.10 4.46 4.28
CA SER A 47 -7.31 5.03 3.68
C SER A 47 -8.23 5.74 4.68
N GLU A 48 -8.13 5.43 5.97
CA GLU A 48 -8.85 6.11 7.06
C GLU A 48 -8.17 7.40 7.50
N THR A 49 -6.87 7.53 7.23
CA THR A 49 -6.15 8.77 7.46
C THR A 49 -6.45 9.71 6.28
N PRO A 50 -7.11 10.87 6.47
CA PRO A 50 -7.18 11.86 5.40
C PRO A 50 -5.76 12.20 4.94
N PRO A 51 -5.52 12.54 3.65
CA PRO A 51 -4.22 12.97 3.18
C PRO A 51 -3.90 14.34 3.76
N SER A 52 -3.53 14.39 5.04
CA SER A 52 -3.12 15.58 5.75
C SER A 52 -1.84 15.22 6.50
N GLY A 53 -0.72 15.68 5.93
CA GLY A 53 0.57 15.71 6.61
C GLY A 53 1.55 14.62 6.18
N GLU A 54 2.67 15.07 5.62
CA GLU A 54 3.94 14.35 5.55
C GLU A 54 4.29 13.52 6.79
N GLY A 55 5.04 12.43 6.54
CA GLY A 55 5.77 11.66 7.55
C GLY A 55 5.08 10.32 7.84
N LYS A 56 5.63 9.14 7.51
CA LYS A 56 7.03 8.76 7.43
C LYS A 56 7.17 7.65 6.37
N ARG A 57 7.79 7.97 5.24
CA ARG A 57 8.67 6.98 4.60
C ARG A 57 9.87 6.86 5.54
N SER A 58 9.88 5.83 6.40
CA SER A 58 11.17 5.29 6.85
C SER A 58 11.82 4.70 5.60
N LEU A 59 12.51 5.57 4.87
CA LEU A 59 13.54 5.18 3.92
C LEU A 59 14.69 4.68 4.79
N SER A 60 14.61 3.41 5.20
CA SER A 60 15.78 2.69 5.70
C SER A 60 16.81 2.71 4.56
N GLU A 61 17.95 3.31 4.88
CA GLU A 61 19.12 3.61 4.06
C GLU A 61 19.44 2.59 2.94
N PRO A 62 20.04 3.07 1.84
CA PRO A 62 21.23 2.42 1.34
C PRO A 62 22.42 3.30 1.74
N LYS A 63 23.15 2.88 2.78
CA LYS A 63 24.49 3.42 3.04
C LYS A 63 25.32 3.19 1.79
N GLN A 64 25.66 4.26 1.08
CA GLN A 64 26.66 4.23 0.02
C GLN A 64 28.02 3.91 0.66
N GLY A 65 28.34 2.62 0.72
CA GLY A 65 29.63 2.10 1.12
C GLY A 65 30.31 1.41 -0.05
N TRP A 66 30.70 2.17 -1.08
CA TRP A 66 31.69 1.68 -2.05
C TRP A 66 33.07 1.94 -1.44
N LYS A 67 33.53 1.02 -0.59
CA LYS A 67 34.95 0.88 -0.28
C LYS A 67 35.59 0.23 -1.51
N HIS A 68 36.09 1.04 -2.43
CA HIS A 68 37.08 0.55 -3.39
C HIS A 68 38.40 0.47 -2.63
N GLU A 69 38.75 -0.73 -2.18
CA GLU A 69 40.16 -1.09 -2.04
C GLU A 69 40.82 -0.90 -3.41
N LYS A 70 41.83 -0.03 -3.47
CA LYS A 70 42.94 -0.23 -4.38
C LYS A 70 44.22 -0.10 -3.58
N GLU A 71 44.70 -1.29 -3.22
CA GLU A 71 46.10 -1.66 -3.13
C GLU A 71 46.87 -1.10 -4.35
N THR A 72 47.87 -0.26 -4.08
CA THR A 72 49.25 -0.23 -4.65
C THR A 72 49.97 1.02 -4.13
#